data_AF-A0A845ZGK9-F1
#
_entry.id   AF-A0A845ZGK9-F1
#
_cell.length_a   1.000
_cell.length_b   1.000
_cell.length_c   1.000
_cell.angle_alpha   90.00
_cell.angle_beta   90.00
_cell.angle_gamma   90.00
#
_symmetry.space_group_name_H-M   'P 1'
#
loop_
_entity.id
_entity.type
_entity.pdbx_description
1 polymer ?
#
loop_
_entity_poly.entity_id
_entity_poly.type
_entity_poly.pdbx_seq_one_letter_code
_entity_poly.pdbx_strand_id
1 'polypeptide(L)'
;MTVKASGGSSVARPQLYQTVPVSTISQAEQQDRFLGKGELDELATFFSSGAKRLEIAQILTNNSERIVSVAANTIFTGGSPLAFLEKPDDQEMAMSAVPAATTAVSEGMKLGTVTYVENKGKSNPLQGIRSLFTNLGASSAGPVPAGFRPISVARYGPSNMTKSLRDLSWFLRYITYAIVAGDPNIISVNVRGLREIIENACSSAATIVAIQQMRQASIKYFQDQEAKEIVAQYFDVLLTEFRSSTPSSKQRRGQNSDQQGLELPQIYFNAAEKRQKFVMKPGLSNFEKQDVIKAAYRQLFERDIFRAYSLNISYLESQVKNCEISMKEFIRRLGKSPLYRKQFYEGFVNSRVVELAARHFLGRGLSSPQEFSKYFDIVTKGGLSALVDAMVDSQEYSDYFGEETVPYLRGLGQEAQECRNWGPQIDLFNYSAPFRKVP
;
A
#
# COMPACT_ATOMS: atom_id res chain seq x y z
N MET A 1 -22.96 2.56 28.53
CA MET A 1 -23.58 2.69 27.20
C MET A 1 -23.93 1.30 26.70
N THR A 2 -25.19 1.02 26.35
CA THR A 2 -25.60 -0.23 25.71
C THR A 2 -25.72 0.00 24.20
N VAL A 3 -25.00 -0.79 23.40
CA VAL A 3 -25.08 -0.73 21.94
C VAL A 3 -26.36 -1.43 21.51
N LYS A 4 -27.25 -0.72 20.81
CA LYS A 4 -28.60 -1.21 20.42
C LYS A 4 -28.71 -1.63 18.94
N ALA A 5 -27.74 -1.26 18.12
CA ALA A 5 -27.72 -1.55 16.69
C ALA A 5 -26.30 -1.88 16.22
N SER A 6 -26.18 -2.71 15.19
CA SER A 6 -24.92 -3.06 14.55
C SER A 6 -25.10 -2.96 13.04
N GLY A 7 -24.15 -2.30 12.37
CA GLY A 7 -24.08 -2.25 10.92
C GLY A 7 -23.42 -3.47 10.29
N GLY A 8 -23.13 -4.51 11.08
CA GLY A 8 -22.36 -5.68 10.67
C GLY A 8 -20.85 -5.49 10.83
N SER A 9 -20.13 -6.61 10.87
CA SER A 9 -18.66 -6.67 10.96
C SER A 9 -18.11 -7.31 9.68
N SER A 10 -18.14 -6.55 8.58
CA SER A 10 -17.55 -7.00 7.32
C SER A 10 -16.04 -7.21 7.50
N VAL A 11 -15.53 -8.32 6.96
CA VAL A 11 -14.12 -8.71 7.13
C VAL A 11 -13.24 -7.76 6.30
N ALA A 12 -12.56 -6.83 6.96
CA ALA A 12 -11.53 -6.02 6.34
C ALA A 12 -10.16 -6.62 6.64
N ARG A 13 -9.36 -6.85 5.60
CA ARG A 13 -7.97 -7.28 5.74
C ARG A 13 -7.07 -6.07 5.48
N PRO A 14 -6.40 -5.52 6.50
CA PRO A 14 -5.48 -4.40 6.28
C PRO A 14 -4.30 -4.88 5.43
N GLN A 15 -3.91 -4.07 4.45
CA GLN A 15 -2.70 -4.35 3.68
C GLN A 15 -1.47 -4.15 4.57
N LEU A 16 -0.64 -5.18 4.66
CA LEU A 16 0.53 -5.17 5.55
C LEU A 16 1.78 -4.61 4.84
N TYR A 17 1.97 -4.99 3.58
CA TYR A 17 3.10 -4.58 2.73
C TYR A 17 2.75 -4.79 1.26
N GLN A 18 3.62 -4.32 0.36
CA GLN A 18 3.51 -4.50 -1.08
C GLN A 18 4.58 -5.48 -1.55
N THR A 19 4.27 -6.23 -2.60
CA THR A 19 5.22 -7.02 -3.37
C THR A 19 5.20 -6.52 -4.81
N VAL A 20 6.29 -6.76 -5.55
CA VAL A 20 6.35 -6.34 -6.97
C VAL A 20 5.14 -6.89 -7.74
N PRO A 21 4.83 -8.21 -7.72
CA PRO A 21 3.70 -8.74 -8.49
C PRO A 21 2.34 -8.18 -8.07
N VAL A 22 2.10 -8.02 -6.76
CA VAL A 22 0.81 -7.48 -6.29
C VAL A 22 0.66 -6.03 -6.73
N SER A 23 1.72 -5.23 -6.64
CA SER A 23 1.67 -3.81 -7.03
C SER A 23 1.49 -3.62 -8.54
N THR A 24 2.11 -4.44 -9.38
CA THR A 24 1.97 -4.36 -10.85
C THR A 24 0.60 -4.82 -11.31
N ILE A 25 0.09 -5.93 -10.75
CA ILE A 25 -1.25 -6.45 -11.09
C ILE A 25 -2.34 -5.49 -10.60
N SER A 26 -2.21 -4.97 -9.37
CA SER A 26 -3.14 -3.99 -8.80
C SER A 26 -3.26 -2.73 -9.65
N GLN A 27 -2.16 -2.23 -10.23
CA GLN A 27 -2.22 -1.04 -11.11
C GLN A 27 -3.06 -1.27 -12.37
N ALA A 28 -2.96 -2.44 -13.00
CA ALA A 28 -3.77 -2.80 -14.16
C ALA A 28 -5.24 -3.05 -13.76
N GLU A 29 -5.46 -3.71 -12.63
CA GLU A 29 -6.78 -3.99 -12.06
C GLU A 29 -7.54 -2.69 -11.73
N GLN A 30 -6.90 -1.73 -11.05
CA GLN A 30 -7.47 -0.41 -10.75
C GLN A 30 -7.86 0.39 -12.01
N GLN A 31 -7.40 0.00 -13.19
CA GLN A 31 -7.68 0.64 -14.47
C GLN A 31 -8.65 -0.15 -15.37
N ASP A 32 -9.19 -1.28 -14.91
CA ASP A 32 -10.01 -2.23 -15.69
C ASP A 32 -9.36 -2.65 -17.03
N ARG A 33 -8.02 -2.67 -17.06
CA ARG A 33 -7.26 -3.02 -18.26
C ARG A 33 -6.57 -4.37 -18.11
N PHE A 34 -6.28 -4.97 -19.26
CA PHE A 34 -5.33 -6.08 -19.28
C PHE A 34 -3.91 -5.57 -19.06
N LEU A 35 -3.06 -6.43 -18.51
CA LEU A 35 -1.65 -6.16 -18.31
C LEU A 35 -1.00 -5.77 -19.65
N GLY A 36 -0.30 -4.65 -19.64
CA GLY A 36 0.46 -4.18 -20.78
C GLY A 36 1.78 -4.95 -20.93
N LYS A 37 2.41 -4.85 -22.10
CA LYS A 37 3.71 -5.52 -22.34
C LYS A 37 4.78 -5.13 -21.30
N GLY A 38 4.87 -3.84 -20.94
CA GLY A 38 5.87 -3.38 -19.97
C GLY A 38 5.68 -4.00 -18.57
N GLU A 39 4.44 -4.18 -18.13
CA GLU A 39 4.15 -4.81 -16.82
C GLU A 39 4.38 -6.32 -16.87
N LEU A 40 4.07 -6.95 -18.01
CA LEU A 40 4.40 -8.37 -18.23
C LEU A 40 5.92 -8.59 -18.24
N ASP A 41 6.68 -7.68 -18.86
CA ASP A 41 8.14 -7.71 -18.88
C ASP A 41 8.71 -7.51 -17.45
N GLU A 42 8.10 -6.63 -16.64
CA GLU A 42 8.45 -6.43 -15.23
C GLU A 42 8.20 -7.69 -14.40
N LEU A 43 7.02 -8.31 -14.55
CA LEU A 43 6.69 -9.58 -13.90
C LEU A 43 7.66 -10.68 -14.33
N ALA A 44 7.96 -10.79 -15.63
CA ALA A 44 8.90 -11.78 -16.15
C ALA A 44 10.30 -11.61 -15.54
N THR A 45 10.77 -10.36 -15.44
CA THR A 45 12.07 -10.02 -14.81
C THR A 45 12.08 -10.37 -13.31
N PHE A 46 10.99 -10.12 -12.62
CA PHE A 46 10.86 -10.49 -11.20
C PHE A 46 10.89 -12.01 -11.00
N PHE A 47 10.16 -12.77 -11.82
CA PHE A 47 10.11 -14.23 -11.69
C PHE A 47 11.41 -14.91 -12.15
N SER A 48 12.08 -14.38 -13.18
CA SER A 48 13.37 -14.92 -13.63
C SER A 48 14.47 -14.77 -12.57
N SER A 49 14.44 -13.71 -11.76
CA SER A 49 15.37 -13.50 -10.64
C SER A 49 14.98 -14.23 -9.34
N GLY A 50 13.88 -15.00 -9.34
CA GLY A 50 13.32 -15.63 -8.15
C GLY A 50 14.27 -16.62 -7.46
N ALA A 51 14.93 -17.50 -8.22
CA ALA A 51 15.84 -18.51 -7.67
C ALA A 51 16.99 -17.87 -6.87
N LYS A 52 17.58 -16.79 -7.42
CA LYS A 52 18.65 -16.03 -6.78
C LYS A 52 18.19 -15.38 -5.47
N ARG A 53 16.99 -14.80 -5.44
CA ARG A 53 16.42 -14.16 -4.24
C ARG A 53 16.15 -15.18 -3.13
N LEU A 54 15.70 -16.38 -3.49
CA LEU A 54 15.52 -17.50 -2.55
C LEU A 54 16.86 -18.01 -2.02
N GLU A 55 17.88 -18.14 -2.87
CA GLU A 55 19.23 -18.53 -2.45
C GLU A 55 19.82 -17.53 -1.44
N ILE A 56 19.69 -16.23 -1.73
CA ILE A 56 20.11 -15.16 -0.81
C ILE A 56 19.40 -15.29 0.53
N ALA A 57 18.07 -15.44 0.52
CA ALA A 57 17.29 -15.57 1.74
C ALA A 57 17.67 -16.81 2.55
N GLN A 58 17.95 -17.95 1.88
CA GLN A 58 18.39 -19.17 2.54
C GLN A 58 19.76 -19.00 3.21
N ILE A 59 20.74 -18.41 2.51
CA ILE A 59 22.08 -18.18 3.05
C ILE A 59 22.02 -17.26 4.28
N LEU A 60 21.23 -16.18 4.23
CA LEU A 60 21.04 -15.26 5.35
C LEU A 60 20.35 -15.96 6.54
N THR A 61 19.34 -16.79 6.27
CA THR A 61 18.59 -17.51 7.31
C THR A 61 19.48 -18.56 8.00
N ASN A 62 20.22 -19.34 7.23
CA ASN A 62 21.15 -20.37 7.74
C ASN A 62 22.28 -19.78 8.60
N ASN A 63 22.70 -18.54 8.32
CA ASN A 63 23.76 -17.86 9.04
C ASN A 63 23.25 -16.78 10.01
N SER A 64 21.95 -16.75 10.29
CA SER A 64 21.30 -15.69 11.06
C SER A 64 21.89 -15.51 12.46
N GLU A 65 22.09 -16.61 13.21
CA GLU A 65 22.69 -16.58 14.55
C GLU A 65 24.09 -15.93 14.53
N ARG A 66 24.91 -16.24 13.51
CA ARG A 66 26.26 -15.68 13.35
C ARG A 66 26.22 -14.21 12.95
N ILE A 67 25.30 -13.81 12.10
CA ILE A 67 25.14 -12.41 11.70
C ILE A 67 24.72 -11.56 12.91
N VAL A 68 23.73 -12.03 13.67
CA VAL A 68 23.26 -11.38 14.89
C VAL A 68 24.35 -11.36 15.97
N SER A 69 25.13 -12.44 16.11
CA SER A 69 26.21 -12.50 17.10
C SER A 69 27.32 -11.48 16.84
N VAL A 70 27.73 -11.31 15.58
CA VAL A 70 28.74 -10.30 15.19
C VAL A 70 28.24 -8.90 15.54
N ALA A 71 26.99 -8.57 15.21
CA ALA A 71 26.42 -7.27 15.54
C ALA A 71 26.28 -7.06 17.05
N ALA A 72 25.77 -8.05 17.79
CA ALA A 72 25.59 -7.97 19.23
C ALA A 72 26.93 -7.78 19.97
N ASN A 73 27.98 -8.50 19.57
CA ASN A 73 29.31 -8.38 20.17
C ASN A 73 29.97 -7.01 19.91
N THR A 74 29.54 -6.27 18.90
CA THR A 74 30.06 -4.92 18.62
C THR A 74 29.42 -3.86 19.50
N ILE A 75 28.15 -4.05 19.89
CA ILE A 75 27.38 -3.05 20.66
C ILE A 75 27.30 -3.37 22.15
N PHE A 76 27.49 -4.63 22.56
CA PHE A 76 27.43 -5.06 23.96
C PHE A 76 28.80 -5.47 24.50
N THR A 77 29.04 -5.20 25.78
CA THR A 77 30.28 -5.57 26.50
C THR A 77 29.99 -6.22 27.85
N GLY A 78 30.93 -7.07 28.31
CA GLY A 78 30.88 -7.64 29.67
C GLY A 78 29.93 -8.84 29.83
N GLY A 79 29.79 -9.68 28.80
CA GLY A 79 29.01 -10.92 28.84
C GLY A 79 28.91 -11.57 27.46
N SER A 80 28.23 -12.72 27.36
CA SER A 80 27.86 -13.34 26.07
C SER A 80 26.44 -12.90 25.70
N PRO A 81 26.26 -11.99 24.72
CA PRO A 81 24.92 -11.52 24.35
C PRO A 81 24.04 -12.67 23.83
N LEU A 82 24.61 -13.64 23.12
CA LEU A 82 23.86 -14.69 22.44
C LEU A 82 23.04 -15.59 23.39
N ALA A 83 23.38 -15.61 24.68
CA ALA A 83 22.60 -16.31 25.71
C ALA A 83 21.15 -15.81 25.83
N PHE A 84 20.87 -14.58 25.37
CA PHE A 84 19.56 -13.95 25.45
C PHE A 84 18.80 -13.99 24.11
N LEU A 85 19.33 -14.68 23.09
CA LEU A 85 18.66 -14.83 21.81
C LEU A 85 17.55 -15.89 21.94
N GLU A 86 16.31 -15.44 22.00
CA GLU A 86 15.14 -16.31 21.91
C GLU A 86 15.07 -16.89 20.49
N LYS A 87 15.12 -18.22 20.38
CA LYS A 87 14.80 -18.89 19.13
C LYS A 87 13.30 -18.71 18.88
N PRO A 88 12.87 -18.42 17.65
CA PRO A 88 11.44 -18.42 17.36
C PRO A 88 10.88 -19.79 17.76
N ASP A 89 9.76 -19.80 18.48
CA ASP A 89 8.98 -21.03 18.64
C ASP A 89 8.62 -21.48 17.23
N ASP A 90 9.28 -22.53 16.76
CA ASP A 90 8.81 -23.29 15.61
C ASP A 90 7.46 -23.87 16.04
N GLN A 91 6.38 -23.12 15.83
CA GLN A 91 5.10 -23.75 15.59
C GLN A 91 5.32 -24.59 14.34
N GLU A 92 5.69 -25.85 14.53
CA GLU A 92 5.50 -26.89 13.55
C GLU A 92 4.08 -26.67 13.02
N MET A 93 3.97 -26.12 11.82
CA MET A 93 2.79 -26.34 11.02
C MET A 93 2.77 -27.86 10.86
N ALA A 94 2.02 -28.52 11.74
CA ALA A 94 1.66 -29.91 11.60
C ALA A 94 0.91 -30.00 10.28
N MET A 95 1.69 -30.19 9.21
CA MET A 95 1.24 -30.76 7.95
C MET A 95 0.56 -32.04 8.38
N SER A 96 -0.77 -32.04 8.38
CA SER A 96 -1.57 -33.23 8.60
C SER A 96 -1.01 -34.30 7.69
N ALA A 97 -0.39 -35.32 8.27
CA ALA A 97 0.12 -36.47 7.54
C ALA A 97 -1.06 -37.09 6.77
N VAL A 98 -1.14 -36.80 5.48
CA VAL A 98 -1.97 -37.56 4.55
C VAL A 98 -1.29 -38.92 4.44
N PRO A 99 -1.96 -40.03 4.76
CA PRO A 99 -1.32 -41.34 4.75
C PRO A 99 -0.91 -41.69 3.32
N ALA A 100 0.31 -42.21 3.20
CA ALA A 100 0.94 -42.59 1.95
C ALA A 100 0.08 -43.63 1.19
N ALA A 101 -0.49 -43.20 0.07
CA ALA A 101 -0.85 -44.07 -1.03
C ALA A 101 -0.06 -43.61 -2.26
N THR A 102 0.88 -44.47 -2.65
CA THR A 102 1.69 -44.50 -3.87
C THR A 102 1.14 -43.70 -5.06
N THR A 103 1.85 -42.67 -5.49
CA THR A 103 1.92 -42.29 -6.91
C THR A 103 3.27 -41.61 -7.20
N ALA A 104 3.87 -42.00 -8.31
CA ALA A 104 5.30 -41.89 -8.58
C ALA A 104 5.76 -40.44 -8.81
N VAL A 105 6.78 -40.04 -8.05
CA VAL A 105 7.60 -38.85 -8.31
C VAL A 105 8.74 -39.27 -9.23
N SER A 106 8.46 -39.39 -10.53
CA SER A 106 9.50 -39.53 -11.56
C SER A 106 9.12 -38.87 -12.88
N GLU A 107 8.45 -37.72 -12.85
CA GLU A 107 8.00 -37.04 -14.07
C GLU A 107 8.15 -35.51 -14.01
N GLY A 108 9.20 -35.03 -13.35
CA GLY A 108 9.58 -33.60 -13.33
C GLY A 108 10.93 -33.28 -13.99
N MET A 109 11.67 -34.29 -14.47
CA MET A 109 13.04 -34.15 -15.02
C MET A 109 13.14 -34.47 -16.53
N LYS A 110 12.12 -34.16 -17.33
CA LYS A 110 12.20 -34.26 -18.78
C LYS A 110 11.44 -33.13 -19.47
N LEU A 111 12.04 -31.94 -19.49
CA LEU A 111 11.85 -30.95 -20.55
C LEU A 111 13.07 -30.03 -20.54
N GLY A 112 14.15 -30.56 -21.12
CA GLY A 112 15.36 -29.82 -21.41
C GLY A 112 15.28 -29.02 -22.71
N THR A 113 16.40 -28.37 -22.99
CA THR A 113 16.78 -27.62 -24.20
C THR A 113 16.24 -26.19 -24.31
N VAL A 114 16.94 -25.26 -23.64
CA VAL A 114 17.04 -23.87 -24.11
C VAL A 114 18.45 -23.68 -24.67
N THR A 115 18.48 -23.48 -25.98
CA THR A 115 19.63 -23.13 -26.81
C THR A 115 20.20 -21.79 -26.41
N TYR A 116 21.53 -21.72 -26.32
CA TYR A 116 22.27 -20.46 -26.22
C TYR A 116 22.08 -19.66 -27.50
N VAL A 117 21.60 -18.42 -27.39
CA VAL A 117 21.76 -17.39 -28.42
C VAL A 117 22.34 -16.15 -27.75
N GLU A 118 23.59 -15.86 -28.11
CA GLU A 118 24.29 -14.62 -27.85
C GLU A 118 23.94 -13.63 -28.97
N ASN A 119 23.35 -12.46 -28.64
CA ASN A 119 23.72 -11.22 -29.30
C ASN A 119 23.23 -9.94 -28.59
N LYS A 120 24.22 -9.10 -28.27
CA LYS A 120 24.30 -7.63 -28.29
C LYS A 120 23.03 -6.79 -28.50
N GLY A 121 22.81 -5.90 -27.53
CA GLY A 121 22.76 -4.45 -27.81
C GLY A 121 21.44 -3.70 -27.57
N LYS A 122 21.41 -2.94 -26.45
CA LYS A 122 20.51 -1.80 -26.11
C LYS A 122 19.05 -2.19 -25.81
N SER A 123 18.39 -1.75 -24.74
CA SER A 123 18.52 -0.57 -23.88
C SER A 123 17.95 -0.87 -22.48
N ASN A 124 18.72 -0.62 -21.43
CA ASN A 124 18.37 -0.90 -20.03
C ASN A 124 17.24 0.00 -19.49
N PRO A 125 16.15 -0.54 -18.92
CA PRO A 125 15.05 0.22 -18.32
C PRO A 125 15.31 0.62 -16.84
N LEU A 126 16.53 0.46 -16.35
CA LEU A 126 16.98 0.83 -14.99
C LEU A 126 17.12 2.36 -14.76
N GLN A 127 16.61 3.19 -15.68
CA GLN A 127 16.84 4.64 -15.66
C GLN A 127 15.93 5.40 -14.67
N GLY A 128 14.75 4.87 -14.35
CA GLY A 128 13.84 5.45 -13.35
C GLY A 128 14.32 5.31 -11.90
N ILE A 129 15.16 4.32 -11.63
CA ILE A 129 15.77 4.08 -10.31
C ILE A 129 17.06 4.89 -10.17
N ARG A 130 17.72 5.32 -11.26
CA ARG A 130 19.01 6.02 -11.15
C ARG A 130 18.95 7.48 -10.66
N SER A 131 17.80 8.16 -10.76
CA SER A 131 17.68 9.58 -10.38
C SER A 131 17.67 9.84 -8.87
N LEU A 132 17.37 8.82 -8.05
CA LEU A 132 17.50 8.86 -6.58
C LEU A 132 18.83 8.25 -6.08
N PHE A 133 19.56 7.55 -6.95
CA PHE A 133 20.69 6.69 -6.59
C PHE A 133 22.06 7.25 -7.02
N THR A 134 22.11 8.42 -7.65
CA THR A 134 23.36 9.01 -8.19
C THR A 134 24.21 9.77 -7.17
N ASN A 135 23.78 9.90 -5.91
CA ASN A 135 24.51 10.62 -4.86
C ASN A 135 25.10 9.76 -3.73
N LEU A 136 25.11 8.42 -3.86
CA LEU A 136 25.48 7.52 -2.74
C LEU A 136 26.69 6.61 -3.01
N GLY A 137 27.68 7.09 -3.75
CA GLY A 137 28.95 6.37 -3.93
C GLY A 137 30.05 6.85 -2.97
N ALA A 138 30.28 6.14 -1.85
CA ALA A 138 31.60 5.75 -1.34
C ALA A 138 31.59 5.37 0.17
N SER A 139 32.46 4.40 0.49
CA SER A 139 32.95 3.90 1.79
C SER A 139 32.19 2.71 2.45
N SER A 140 32.99 1.67 2.69
CA SER A 140 32.67 0.28 3.08
C SER A 140 32.51 0.04 4.58
N ALA A 141 32.42 1.08 5.39
CA ALA A 141 31.96 1.05 6.77
C ALA A 141 31.35 2.43 6.99
N GLY A 142 30.04 2.51 7.16
CA GLY A 142 29.45 3.80 7.51
C GLY A 142 30.16 4.35 8.76
N PRO A 143 30.42 5.66 8.85
CA PRO A 143 31.12 6.23 9.99
C PRO A 143 30.37 5.87 11.28
N VAL A 144 31.12 5.49 12.33
CA VAL A 144 30.56 5.26 13.66
C VAL A 144 29.86 6.56 14.08
N PRO A 145 28.55 6.54 14.40
CA PRO A 145 27.83 7.74 14.78
C PRO A 145 28.46 8.41 15.99
N ALA A 146 28.48 9.74 15.99
CA ALA A 146 28.95 10.52 17.14
C ALA A 146 28.14 10.14 18.39
N GLY A 147 28.84 9.82 19.50
CA GLY A 147 28.19 9.43 20.75
C GLY A 147 27.95 7.93 20.94
N PHE A 148 28.41 7.06 20.03
CA PHE A 148 28.37 5.62 20.25
C PHE A 148 29.15 5.22 21.51
N ARG A 149 28.48 4.50 22.42
CA ARG A 149 29.09 3.85 23.58
C ARG A 149 28.56 2.41 23.66
N PRO A 150 29.44 1.41 23.86
CA PRO A 150 28.99 0.05 24.04
C PRO A 150 28.16 -0.07 25.31
N ILE A 151 27.12 -0.89 25.26
CA ILE A 151 26.17 -1.13 26.33
C ILE A 151 26.68 -2.29 27.19
N SER A 152 26.82 -2.08 28.49
CA SER A 152 27.21 -3.16 29.40
C SER A 152 26.05 -4.12 29.64
N VAL A 153 26.26 -5.41 29.39
CA VAL A 153 25.26 -6.49 29.60
C VAL A 153 24.71 -6.46 31.03
N ALA A 154 25.59 -6.30 32.03
CA ALA A 154 25.23 -6.28 33.44
C ALA A 154 24.32 -5.10 33.81
N ARG A 155 24.51 -3.93 33.19
CA ARG A 155 23.70 -2.73 33.46
C ARG A 155 22.38 -2.72 32.69
N TYR A 156 22.36 -3.35 31.52
CA TYR A 156 21.18 -3.32 30.63
C TYR A 156 20.05 -4.23 31.12
N GLY A 157 20.43 -5.34 31.77
CA GLY A 157 19.50 -6.31 32.34
C GLY A 157 18.95 -7.30 31.30
N PRO A 158 18.46 -8.47 31.76
CA PRO A 158 18.07 -9.57 30.88
C PRO A 158 16.90 -9.24 29.96
N SER A 159 15.85 -8.57 30.47
CA SER A 159 14.65 -8.24 29.68
C SER A 159 14.91 -7.26 28.53
N ASN A 160 15.78 -6.28 28.73
CA ASN A 160 16.14 -5.36 27.64
C ASN A 160 17.07 -6.02 26.63
N MET A 161 17.93 -6.93 27.10
CA MET A 161 18.82 -7.71 26.24
C MET A 161 18.03 -8.62 25.29
N THR A 162 17.02 -9.34 25.80
CA THR A 162 16.17 -10.20 24.95
C THR A 162 15.43 -9.37 23.90
N LYS A 163 14.88 -8.21 24.26
CA LYS A 163 14.27 -7.27 23.30
C LYS A 163 15.26 -6.83 22.21
N SER A 164 16.47 -6.42 22.60
CA SER A 164 17.48 -5.96 21.64
C SER A 164 17.88 -7.05 20.64
N LEU A 165 18.11 -8.28 21.11
CA LEU A 165 18.49 -9.39 20.22
C LEU A 165 17.32 -9.86 19.36
N ARG A 166 16.10 -9.84 19.89
CA ARG A 166 14.88 -10.07 19.13
C ARG A 166 14.75 -9.04 18.01
N ASP A 167 15.00 -7.77 18.28
CA ASP A 167 14.89 -6.70 17.29
C ASP A 167 15.98 -6.85 16.21
N LEU A 168 17.22 -7.22 16.56
CA LEU A 168 18.27 -7.58 15.58
C LEU A 168 17.86 -8.76 14.68
N SER A 169 17.25 -9.80 15.27
CA SER A 169 16.71 -10.94 14.52
C SER A 169 15.57 -10.50 13.59
N TRP A 170 14.67 -9.63 14.06
CA TRP A 170 13.58 -9.07 13.25
C TRP A 170 14.07 -8.25 12.07
N PHE A 171 15.12 -7.43 12.23
CA PHE A 171 15.72 -6.70 11.10
C PHE A 171 16.20 -7.66 10.02
N LEU A 172 16.92 -8.72 10.39
CA LEU A 172 17.40 -9.71 9.42
C LEU A 172 16.24 -10.45 8.74
N ARG A 173 15.20 -10.79 9.50
CA ARG A 173 14.00 -11.48 9.00
C ARG A 173 13.19 -10.61 8.04
N TYR A 174 13.03 -9.32 8.33
CA TYR A 174 12.37 -8.40 7.39
C TYR A 174 13.20 -8.15 6.15
N ILE A 175 14.53 -8.18 6.23
CA ILE A 175 15.40 -8.12 5.05
C ILE A 175 15.20 -9.35 4.18
N THR A 176 15.18 -10.56 4.74
CA THR A 176 14.95 -11.78 3.94
C THR A 176 13.57 -11.76 3.29
N TYR A 177 12.54 -11.32 4.02
CA TYR A 177 11.19 -11.16 3.45
C TYR A 177 11.14 -10.10 2.34
N ALA A 178 11.80 -8.96 2.52
CA ALA A 178 11.85 -7.90 1.51
C ALA A 178 12.54 -8.35 0.22
N ILE A 179 13.64 -9.11 0.33
CA ILE A 179 14.36 -9.68 -0.82
C ILE A 179 13.45 -10.65 -1.59
N VAL A 180 12.76 -11.55 -0.88
CA VAL A 180 11.83 -12.51 -1.51
C VAL A 180 10.61 -11.80 -2.12
N ALA A 181 10.09 -10.76 -1.46
CA ALA A 181 9.00 -9.92 -1.97
C ALA A 181 9.40 -9.04 -3.17
N GLY A 182 10.69 -8.73 -3.31
CA GLY A 182 11.28 -7.83 -4.31
C GLY A 182 10.98 -6.35 -4.10
N ASP A 183 10.36 -5.98 -2.99
CA ASP A 183 10.00 -4.60 -2.65
C ASP A 183 10.39 -4.32 -1.17
N PRO A 184 11.10 -3.21 -0.88
CA PRO A 184 11.46 -2.85 0.49
C PRO A 184 10.30 -2.33 1.35
N ASN A 185 9.05 -2.31 0.87
CA ASN A 185 7.91 -1.72 1.58
C ASN A 185 7.74 -2.26 3.01
N ILE A 186 7.99 -3.56 3.24
CA ILE A 186 7.94 -4.16 4.58
C ILE A 186 8.95 -3.53 5.54
N ILE A 187 10.11 -3.11 5.04
CA ILE A 187 11.14 -2.40 5.81
C ILE A 187 10.69 -0.97 6.05
N SER A 188 10.29 -0.24 4.99
CA SER A 188 9.93 1.18 5.12
C SER A 188 8.75 1.42 6.04
N VAL A 189 7.73 0.55 6.04
CA VAL A 189 6.54 0.72 6.91
C VAL A 189 6.85 0.44 8.37
N ASN A 190 7.64 -0.60 8.65
CA ASN A 190 7.85 -1.06 10.03
C ASN A 190 9.03 -0.38 10.73
N VAL A 191 9.97 0.18 9.98
CA VAL A 191 11.20 0.77 10.53
C VAL A 191 11.10 2.30 10.62
N ARG A 192 10.30 2.92 9.75
CA ARG A 192 10.08 4.37 9.80
C ARG A 192 9.48 4.78 11.15
N GLY A 193 10.14 5.70 11.83
CA GLY A 193 9.71 6.20 13.14
C GLY A 193 10.03 5.28 14.32
N LEU A 194 10.60 4.09 14.06
CA LEU A 194 11.06 3.18 15.12
C LEU A 194 12.13 3.83 15.98
N ARG A 195 12.99 4.68 15.39
CA ARG A 195 14.08 5.36 16.08
C ARG A 195 13.58 6.16 17.29
N GLU A 196 12.56 7.00 17.12
CA GLU A 196 12.03 7.82 18.21
C GLU A 196 11.33 6.96 19.28
N ILE A 197 10.74 5.83 18.90
CA ILE A 197 10.11 4.89 19.83
C ILE A 197 11.17 4.21 20.71
N ILE A 198 12.29 3.77 20.11
CA ILE A 198 13.32 3.04 20.84
C ILE A 198 14.31 3.93 21.59
N GLU A 199 14.45 5.21 21.20
CA GLU A 199 15.40 6.15 21.82
C GLU A 199 15.17 6.33 23.33
N ASN A 200 13.94 6.12 23.80
CA ASN A 200 13.60 6.14 25.22
C ASN A 200 14.19 4.94 26.02
N ALA A 201 14.49 3.83 25.36
CA ALA A 201 14.90 2.57 25.99
C ALA A 201 16.30 2.09 25.56
N CYS A 202 16.80 2.54 24.40
CA CYS A 202 18.08 2.14 23.84
C CYS A 202 18.72 3.27 23.03
N SER A 203 20.05 3.27 22.96
CA SER A 203 20.81 4.22 22.16
C SER A 203 20.56 4.00 20.66
N SER A 204 19.98 5.02 19.99
CA SER A 204 19.76 5.03 18.54
C SER A 204 21.07 4.84 17.75
N ALA A 205 22.18 5.37 18.27
CA ALA A 205 23.51 5.19 17.72
C ALA A 205 23.98 3.73 17.76
N ALA A 206 23.67 3.00 18.85
CA ALA A 206 24.00 1.58 18.95
C ALA A 206 23.26 0.75 17.90
N THR A 207 21.97 1.03 17.67
CA THR A 207 21.19 0.33 16.64
C THR A 207 21.74 0.57 15.23
N ILE A 208 22.16 1.80 14.90
CA ILE A 208 22.76 2.11 13.60
C ILE A 208 24.06 1.31 13.38
N VAL A 209 24.94 1.28 14.39
CA VAL A 209 26.18 0.49 14.33
C VAL A 209 25.86 -0.99 14.17
N ALA A 210 24.90 -1.52 14.93
CA ALA A 210 24.48 -2.91 14.83
C ALA A 210 24.03 -3.27 13.41
N ILE A 211 23.16 -2.48 12.79
CA ILE A 211 22.67 -2.71 11.43
C ILE A 211 23.82 -2.61 10.41
N GLN A 212 24.74 -1.65 10.56
CA GLN A 212 25.93 -1.55 9.70
C GLN A 212 26.83 -2.79 9.80
N GLN A 213 26.99 -3.34 11.01
CA GLN A 213 27.76 -4.56 11.23
C GLN A 213 27.06 -5.80 10.68
N MET A 214 25.73 -5.89 10.82
CA MET A 214 24.93 -6.94 10.19
C MET A 214 25.10 -6.92 8.67
N ARG A 215 25.02 -5.74 8.04
CA ARG A 215 25.25 -5.56 6.59
C ARG A 215 26.62 -6.10 6.18
N GLN A 216 27.68 -5.72 6.88
CA GLN A 216 29.04 -6.18 6.59
C GLN A 216 29.19 -7.70 6.80
N ALA A 217 28.61 -8.24 7.86
CA ALA A 217 28.63 -9.67 8.14
C ALA A 217 27.88 -10.46 7.05
N SER A 218 26.71 -9.99 6.63
CA SER A 218 25.89 -10.60 5.59
C SER A 218 26.60 -10.64 4.24
N ILE A 219 27.22 -9.54 3.80
CA ILE A 219 27.90 -9.45 2.49
C ILE A 219 29.05 -10.48 2.36
N LYS A 220 29.72 -10.84 3.47
CA LYS A 220 30.83 -11.81 3.46
C LYS A 220 30.42 -13.23 3.09
N TYR A 221 29.15 -13.60 3.24
CA TYR A 221 28.66 -14.94 2.90
C TYR A 221 28.41 -15.14 1.39
N PHE A 222 28.46 -14.06 0.61
CA PHE A 222 28.23 -14.11 -0.82
C PHE A 222 29.55 -13.98 -1.57
N GLN A 223 29.74 -14.77 -2.62
CA GLN A 223 30.86 -14.59 -3.55
C GLN A 223 30.42 -13.73 -4.74
N ASP A 224 29.24 -14.03 -5.28
CA ASP A 224 28.60 -13.31 -6.37
C ASP A 224 28.37 -11.83 -6.05
N GLN A 225 28.75 -10.99 -7.00
CA GLN A 225 28.69 -9.53 -6.88
C GLN A 225 27.23 -9.03 -6.89
N GLU A 226 26.37 -9.62 -7.71
CA GLU A 226 24.97 -9.19 -7.80
C GLU A 226 24.22 -9.54 -6.50
N ALA A 227 24.45 -10.72 -5.91
CA ALA A 227 23.89 -11.06 -4.61
C ALA A 227 24.35 -10.09 -3.49
N LYS A 228 25.63 -9.70 -3.48
CA LYS A 228 26.14 -8.68 -2.54
C LYS A 228 25.44 -7.35 -2.72
N GLU A 229 25.24 -6.93 -3.96
CA GLU A 229 24.58 -5.66 -4.28
C GLU A 229 23.12 -5.66 -3.83
N ILE A 230 22.37 -6.74 -4.09
CA ILE A 230 20.98 -6.90 -3.62
C ILE A 230 20.94 -6.77 -2.10
N VAL A 231 21.74 -7.56 -1.39
CA VAL A 231 21.77 -7.54 0.08
C VAL A 231 22.14 -6.14 0.60
N ALA A 232 23.20 -5.54 0.06
CA ALA A 232 23.64 -4.21 0.44
C ALA A 232 22.52 -3.16 0.28
N GLN A 233 21.81 -3.18 -0.84
CA GLN A 233 20.71 -2.25 -1.13
C GLN A 233 19.59 -2.34 -0.10
N TYR A 234 19.14 -3.54 0.28
CA TYR A 234 18.07 -3.70 1.29
C TYR A 234 18.52 -3.24 2.68
N PHE A 235 19.78 -3.51 3.07
CA PHE A 235 20.34 -2.97 4.31
C PHE A 235 20.48 -1.44 4.28
N ASP A 236 20.79 -0.86 3.12
CA ASP A 236 20.92 0.59 2.96
C ASP A 236 19.54 1.28 3.06
N VAL A 237 18.47 0.65 2.55
CA VAL A 237 17.09 1.11 2.79
C VAL A 237 16.73 1.04 4.27
N LEU A 238 17.04 -0.08 4.94
CA LEU A 238 16.82 -0.24 6.38
C LEU A 238 17.49 0.88 7.19
N LEU A 239 18.76 1.18 6.90
CA LEU A 239 19.50 2.26 7.56
C LEU A 239 18.92 3.64 7.27
N THR A 240 18.51 3.88 6.03
CA THR A 240 17.94 5.17 5.60
C THR A 240 16.61 5.43 6.30
N GLU A 241 15.73 4.42 6.34
CA GLU A 241 14.42 4.55 6.99
C GLU A 241 14.53 4.65 8.51
N PHE A 242 15.47 3.93 9.12
CA PHE A 242 15.73 4.03 10.56
C PHE A 242 16.29 5.41 10.96
N ARG A 243 17.17 6.00 10.15
CA ARG A 243 17.71 7.35 10.41
C ARG A 243 16.68 8.45 10.24
N SER A 244 15.65 8.18 9.46
CA SER A 244 14.65 9.16 9.12
C SER A 244 13.65 9.36 10.26
N SER A 245 13.13 10.58 10.38
CA SER A 245 12.18 10.92 11.43
C SER A 245 10.80 10.30 11.21
N THR A 246 10.08 10.10 12.32
CA THR A 246 8.65 9.77 12.31
C THR A 246 7.88 10.77 11.45
N PRO A 247 7.12 10.30 10.43
CA PRO A 247 6.28 11.17 9.63
C PRO A 247 5.06 11.65 10.43
N SER A 248 4.59 12.87 10.15
CA SER A 248 3.38 13.42 10.77
C SER A 248 2.14 12.61 10.40
N SER A 249 1.24 12.37 11.36
CA SER A 249 -0.05 11.73 11.11
C SER A 249 -0.93 12.55 10.16
N LYS A 250 -1.68 11.86 9.30
CA LYS A 250 -2.71 12.47 8.46
C LYS A 250 -3.92 12.80 9.31
N GLN A 251 -4.24 14.08 9.42
CA GLN A 251 -5.43 14.54 10.13
C GLN A 251 -6.61 14.66 9.18
N ARG A 252 -7.77 14.16 9.61
CA ARG A 252 -9.07 14.34 8.97
C ARG A 252 -9.91 15.24 9.87
N ARG A 253 -10.13 16.47 9.42
CA ARG A 253 -10.97 17.45 10.14
C ARG A 253 -12.43 17.23 9.74
N GLY A 254 -13.32 17.22 10.73
CA GLY A 254 -14.77 17.28 10.48
C GLY A 254 -15.15 18.68 9.97
N GLN A 255 -16.00 18.75 8.95
CA GLN A 255 -16.46 20.02 8.38
C GLN A 255 -17.63 20.59 9.19
N ASN A 256 -18.47 19.71 9.74
CA ASN A 256 -19.61 20.06 10.57
C ASN A 256 -19.38 19.59 12.01
N SER A 257 -20.11 20.18 12.96
CA SER A 257 -20.12 19.77 14.37
C SER A 257 -20.41 18.28 14.59
N ASP A 258 -21.19 17.69 13.67
CA ASP A 258 -21.68 16.31 13.79
C ASP A 258 -20.67 15.26 13.27
N GLN A 259 -19.62 15.73 12.58
CA GLN A 259 -18.54 14.92 12.06
C GLN A 259 -17.36 14.95 13.03
N GLN A 260 -16.97 13.78 13.53
CA GLN A 260 -15.79 13.67 14.37
C GLN A 260 -14.50 13.86 13.57
N GLY A 261 -13.52 14.54 14.17
CA GLY A 261 -12.14 14.56 13.66
C GLY A 261 -11.44 13.24 13.95
N LEU A 262 -10.62 12.79 13.01
CA LEU A 262 -9.84 11.55 13.12
C LEU A 262 -8.40 11.78 12.68
N GLU A 263 -7.50 10.87 13.08
CA GLU A 263 -6.12 10.86 12.60
C GLU A 263 -5.69 9.47 12.18
N LEU A 264 -4.75 9.41 11.23
CA LEU A 264 -4.15 8.17 10.73
C LEU A 264 -2.63 8.31 10.71
N PRO A 265 -1.87 7.41 11.36
CA PRO A 265 -0.41 7.38 11.20
C PRO A 265 -0.03 7.24 9.72
N GLN A 266 0.88 8.08 9.24
CA GLN A 266 1.28 8.09 7.83
C GLN A 266 1.85 6.75 7.36
N ILE A 267 2.51 6.00 8.26
CA ILE A 267 3.02 4.66 7.97
C ILE A 267 1.91 3.67 7.58
N TYR A 268 0.71 3.79 8.17
CA TYR A 268 -0.44 2.95 7.83
C TYR A 268 -0.97 3.29 6.43
N PHE A 269 -0.95 4.57 6.06
CA PHE A 269 -1.28 4.99 4.70
C PHE A 269 -0.26 4.47 3.67
N ASN A 270 1.02 4.49 4.00
CA ASN A 270 2.08 4.02 3.09
C ASN A 270 2.03 2.48 2.89
N ALA A 271 1.58 1.74 3.90
CA ALA A 271 1.38 0.29 3.82
C ALA A 271 0.18 -0.09 2.92
N ALA A 272 -0.82 0.78 2.87
CA ALA A 272 -2.03 0.58 2.09
C ALA A 272 -1.73 0.44 0.58
N GLU A 273 -2.68 -0.15 -0.14
CA GLU A 273 -2.63 -0.21 -1.59
C GLU A 273 -2.55 1.21 -2.19
N LYS A 274 -1.60 1.43 -3.10
CA LYS A 274 -1.45 2.68 -3.82
C LYS A 274 -2.59 2.81 -4.83
N ARG A 275 -3.63 3.56 -4.46
CA ARG A 275 -4.71 3.94 -5.36
C ARG A 275 -4.32 5.14 -6.19
N GLN A 276 -4.36 4.98 -7.52
CA GLN A 276 -4.05 6.08 -8.43
C GLN A 276 -5.16 7.13 -8.42
N LYS A 277 -4.76 8.40 -8.47
CA LYS A 277 -5.68 9.54 -8.56
C LYS A 277 -5.60 10.13 -9.97
N PHE A 278 -6.74 10.21 -10.62
CA PHE A 278 -6.86 10.74 -11.98
C PHE A 278 -7.15 12.24 -11.92
N VAL A 279 -6.28 13.04 -12.54
CA VAL A 279 -6.37 14.49 -12.56
C VAL A 279 -6.45 14.96 -14.01
N MET A 280 -7.39 15.83 -14.32
CA MET A 280 -7.55 16.40 -15.66
C MET A 280 -6.79 17.72 -15.77
N LYS A 281 -5.77 17.75 -16.63
CA LYS A 281 -4.96 18.94 -16.91
C LYS A 281 -4.90 19.24 -18.41
N PRO A 282 -4.75 20.52 -18.83
CA PRO A 282 -4.80 20.91 -20.24
C PRO A 282 -3.69 20.29 -21.10
N GLY A 283 -2.50 20.07 -20.54
CA GLY A 283 -1.32 19.54 -21.25
C GLY A 283 -1.22 18.01 -21.34
N LEU A 284 -2.22 17.26 -20.89
CA LEU A 284 -2.20 15.80 -20.96
C LEU A 284 -2.34 15.29 -22.40
N SER A 285 -1.73 14.15 -22.68
CA SER A 285 -1.92 13.43 -23.94
C SER A 285 -3.38 12.98 -24.11
N ASN A 286 -3.81 12.76 -25.35
CA ASN A 286 -5.17 12.27 -25.62
C ASN A 286 -5.46 10.92 -24.94
N PHE A 287 -4.44 10.08 -24.77
CA PHE A 287 -4.56 8.80 -24.08
C PHE A 287 -4.81 9.00 -22.57
N GLU A 288 -4.00 9.82 -21.90
CA GLU A 288 -4.19 10.15 -20.48
C GLU A 288 -5.53 10.81 -20.22
N LYS A 289 -5.95 11.76 -21.08
CA LYS A 289 -7.28 12.38 -21.00
C LYS A 289 -8.40 11.35 -21.09
N GLN A 290 -8.26 10.35 -21.97
CA GLN A 290 -9.24 9.28 -22.09
C GLN A 290 -9.28 8.39 -20.84
N ASP A 291 -8.15 8.09 -20.24
CA ASP A 291 -8.10 7.26 -19.02
C ASP A 291 -8.70 7.98 -17.80
N VAL A 292 -8.49 9.29 -17.70
CA VAL A 292 -9.16 10.13 -16.69
C VAL A 292 -10.68 10.09 -16.86
N ILE A 293 -11.18 10.20 -18.10
CA ILE A 293 -12.62 10.12 -18.40
C ILE A 293 -13.18 8.74 -18.06
N LYS A 294 -12.48 7.66 -18.44
CA LYS A 294 -12.87 6.29 -18.07
C LYS A 294 -12.91 6.12 -16.55
N ALA A 295 -11.97 6.69 -15.82
CA ALA A 295 -11.99 6.67 -14.34
C ALA A 295 -13.23 7.38 -13.78
N ALA A 296 -13.64 8.52 -14.36
CA ALA A 296 -14.86 9.22 -13.96
C ALA A 296 -16.13 8.39 -14.19
N TYR A 297 -16.24 7.69 -15.33
CA TYR A 297 -17.35 6.77 -15.57
C TYR A 297 -17.37 5.61 -14.56
N ARG A 298 -16.21 5.01 -14.28
CA ARG A 298 -16.10 3.92 -13.29
C ARG A 298 -16.48 4.38 -11.88
N GLN A 299 -16.11 5.59 -11.50
CA GLN A 299 -16.50 6.16 -10.21
C GLN A 299 -18.03 6.40 -10.12
N LEU A 300 -18.64 7.06 -11.12
CA LEU A 300 -20.06 7.45 -11.05
C LEU A 300 -21.03 6.32 -11.35
N PHE A 301 -20.69 5.44 -12.29
CA PHE A 301 -21.56 4.35 -12.73
C PHE A 301 -21.15 2.99 -12.14
N GLU A 302 -20.15 2.98 -11.26
CA GLU A 302 -19.53 1.80 -10.66
C GLU A 302 -18.84 0.84 -11.64
N ARG A 303 -18.87 1.15 -12.94
CA ARG A 303 -18.36 0.33 -14.05
C ARG A 303 -18.13 1.17 -15.31
N ASP A 304 -17.33 0.66 -16.23
CA ASP A 304 -17.17 1.24 -17.56
C ASP A 304 -18.37 0.91 -18.48
N ILE A 305 -19.31 1.85 -18.57
CA ILE A 305 -20.52 1.73 -19.40
C ILE A 305 -20.25 1.85 -20.91
N PHE A 306 -19.16 2.51 -21.30
CA PHE A 306 -18.81 2.68 -22.71
C PHE A 306 -18.33 1.34 -23.27
N ARG A 307 -17.43 0.66 -22.56
CA ARG A 307 -16.91 -0.65 -22.98
C ARG A 307 -18.01 -1.72 -23.04
N ALA A 308 -18.93 -1.72 -22.08
CA ALA A 308 -19.96 -2.76 -21.98
C ALA A 308 -21.15 -2.53 -22.92
N TYR A 309 -21.59 -1.28 -23.11
CA TYR A 309 -22.85 -0.97 -23.79
C TYR A 309 -22.72 0.07 -24.89
N SER A 310 -21.50 0.55 -25.19
CA SER A 310 -21.24 1.66 -26.12
C SER A 310 -22.01 2.94 -25.76
N LEU A 311 -22.30 3.15 -24.46
CA LEU A 311 -22.98 4.34 -23.97
C LEU A 311 -21.95 5.38 -23.54
N ASN A 312 -22.07 6.61 -24.07
CA ASN A 312 -21.28 7.75 -23.64
C ASN A 312 -22.06 9.06 -23.79
N ILE A 313 -21.48 10.14 -23.29
CA ILE A 313 -21.98 11.50 -23.49
C ILE A 313 -20.90 12.31 -24.21
N SER A 314 -20.79 12.07 -25.53
CA SER A 314 -19.71 12.60 -26.40
C SER A 314 -19.46 14.11 -26.29
N TYR A 315 -20.52 14.93 -26.18
CA TYR A 315 -20.35 16.38 -26.08
C TYR A 315 -19.67 16.78 -24.77
N LEU A 316 -19.98 16.13 -23.64
CA LEU A 316 -19.33 16.40 -22.35
C LEU A 316 -17.87 15.96 -22.36
N GLU A 317 -17.59 14.82 -22.99
CA GLU A 317 -16.21 14.34 -23.14
C GLU A 317 -15.35 15.30 -23.96
N SER A 318 -15.92 15.86 -25.03
CA SER A 318 -15.23 16.84 -25.86
C SER A 318 -14.94 18.13 -25.07
N GLN A 319 -15.93 18.63 -24.33
CA GLN A 319 -15.79 19.82 -23.49
C GLN A 319 -14.72 19.65 -22.40
N VAL A 320 -14.70 18.50 -21.72
CA VAL A 320 -13.69 18.25 -20.67
C VAL A 320 -12.30 18.02 -21.28
N LYS A 321 -12.20 17.35 -22.44
CA LYS A 321 -10.93 17.16 -23.18
C LYS A 321 -10.31 18.48 -23.62
N ASN A 322 -11.14 19.42 -24.05
CA ASN A 322 -10.75 20.77 -24.45
C ASN A 322 -10.55 21.72 -23.25
N CYS A 323 -10.80 21.25 -22.02
CA CYS A 323 -10.76 22.06 -20.80
C CYS A 323 -11.74 23.26 -20.82
N GLU A 324 -12.85 23.15 -21.58
CA GLU A 324 -13.95 24.10 -21.54
C GLU A 324 -14.75 24.00 -20.24
N ILE A 325 -14.78 22.79 -19.66
CA ILE A 325 -15.36 22.51 -18.34
C ILE A 325 -14.32 21.82 -17.46
N SER A 326 -14.38 22.10 -16.16
CA SER A 326 -13.57 21.42 -15.16
C SER A 326 -14.03 19.98 -14.93
N MET A 327 -13.20 19.17 -14.26
CA MET A 327 -13.59 17.80 -13.90
C MET A 327 -14.78 17.83 -12.94
N LYS A 328 -14.83 18.77 -12.00
CA LYS A 328 -15.99 19.00 -11.11
C LYS A 328 -17.29 19.23 -11.90
N GLU A 329 -17.25 20.08 -12.92
CA GLU A 329 -18.43 20.34 -13.76
C GLU A 329 -18.81 19.16 -14.64
N PHE A 330 -17.82 18.42 -15.16
CA PHE A 330 -18.05 17.18 -15.88
C PHE A 330 -18.80 16.16 -15.00
N ILE A 331 -18.36 15.96 -13.76
CA ILE A 331 -19.01 15.08 -12.77
C ILE A 331 -20.43 15.55 -12.45
N ARG A 332 -20.64 16.86 -12.26
CA ARG A 332 -21.97 17.44 -12.04
C ARG A 332 -22.92 17.15 -13.20
N ARG A 333 -22.49 17.38 -14.45
CA ARG A 333 -23.32 17.14 -15.64
C ARG A 333 -23.58 15.65 -15.88
N LEU A 334 -22.59 14.79 -15.62
CA LEU A 334 -22.79 13.34 -15.65
C LEU A 334 -23.83 12.88 -14.63
N GLY A 335 -23.78 13.38 -13.39
CA GLY A 335 -24.75 13.05 -12.34
C GLY A 335 -26.17 13.52 -12.64
N LYS A 336 -26.33 14.59 -13.41
CA LYS A 336 -27.64 15.11 -13.87
C LYS A 336 -28.13 14.45 -15.16
N SER A 337 -27.32 13.60 -15.79
CA SER A 337 -27.67 13.00 -17.07
C SER A 337 -28.86 12.04 -16.95
N PRO A 338 -29.63 11.84 -18.04
CA PRO A 338 -30.68 10.82 -18.09
C PRO A 338 -30.12 9.41 -17.83
N LEU A 339 -28.86 9.14 -18.21
CA LEU A 339 -28.20 7.87 -17.97
C LEU A 339 -28.04 7.57 -16.48
N TYR A 340 -27.54 8.55 -15.71
CA TYR A 340 -27.40 8.39 -14.26
C TYR A 340 -28.76 8.24 -13.58
N ARG A 341 -29.74 9.06 -13.98
CA ARG A 341 -31.12 8.98 -13.48
C ARG A 341 -31.74 7.60 -13.66
N LYS A 342 -31.65 7.03 -14.87
CA LYS A 342 -32.20 5.71 -15.17
C LYS A 342 -31.57 4.60 -14.33
N GLN A 343 -30.27 4.69 -14.05
CA GLN A 343 -29.55 3.64 -13.32
C GLN A 343 -29.68 3.76 -11.80
N PHE A 344 -29.59 4.97 -11.23
CA PHE A 344 -29.43 5.16 -9.78
C PHE A 344 -30.52 6.00 -9.12
N TYR A 345 -31.53 6.47 -9.86
CA TYR A 345 -32.64 7.26 -9.32
C TYR A 345 -33.99 6.55 -9.48
N GLU A 346 -34.40 6.23 -10.70
CA GLU A 346 -35.77 5.72 -10.99
C GLU A 346 -36.08 4.38 -10.31
N GLY A 347 -35.08 3.51 -10.14
CA GLY A 347 -35.22 2.19 -9.54
C GLY A 347 -35.00 2.12 -8.03
N PHE A 348 -35.00 3.26 -7.33
CA PHE A 348 -34.65 3.37 -5.91
C PHE A 348 -35.54 4.37 -5.17
N VAL A 349 -35.69 4.15 -3.85
CA VAL A 349 -36.32 5.13 -2.95
C VAL A 349 -35.36 6.28 -2.66
N ASN A 350 -35.88 7.48 -2.39
CA ASN A 350 -35.07 8.67 -2.11
C ASN A 350 -33.99 8.44 -1.04
N SER A 351 -34.29 7.67 0.02
CA SER A 351 -33.31 7.31 1.05
C SER A 351 -32.09 6.58 0.46
N ARG A 352 -32.33 5.60 -0.41
CA ARG A 352 -31.27 4.81 -1.04
C ARG A 352 -30.52 5.61 -2.11
N VAL A 353 -31.21 6.52 -2.80
CA VAL A 353 -30.58 7.47 -3.73
C VAL A 353 -29.53 8.33 -3.02
N VAL A 354 -29.84 8.83 -1.82
CA VAL A 354 -28.90 9.66 -1.04
C VAL A 354 -27.64 8.87 -0.67
N GLU A 355 -27.79 7.62 -0.24
CA GLU A 355 -26.65 6.74 0.11
C GLU A 355 -25.75 6.42 -1.09
N LEU A 356 -26.34 6.09 -2.23
CA LEU A 356 -25.59 5.82 -3.46
C LEU A 356 -24.93 7.09 -4.01
N ALA A 357 -25.60 8.25 -3.91
CA ALA A 357 -25.00 9.51 -4.31
C ALA A 357 -23.79 9.88 -3.45
N ALA A 358 -23.82 9.63 -2.14
CA ALA A 358 -22.67 9.83 -1.27
C ALA A 358 -21.47 8.96 -1.70
N ARG A 359 -21.73 7.71 -2.09
CA ARG A 359 -20.71 6.81 -2.68
C ARG A 359 -20.12 7.39 -3.96
N HIS A 360 -20.95 7.83 -4.90
CA HIS A 360 -20.51 8.24 -6.24
C HIS A 360 -19.78 9.59 -6.24
N PHE A 361 -20.37 10.60 -5.59
CA PHE A 361 -19.86 11.98 -5.65
C PHE A 361 -18.85 12.29 -4.56
N LEU A 362 -19.00 11.71 -3.36
CA LEU A 362 -18.10 11.96 -2.23
C LEU A 362 -17.14 10.80 -1.97
N GLY A 363 -17.33 9.63 -2.58
CA GLY A 363 -16.45 8.48 -2.39
C GLY A 363 -16.50 7.88 -0.98
N ARG A 364 -17.56 8.14 -0.19
CA ARG A 364 -17.73 7.61 1.18
C ARG A 364 -19.20 7.35 1.52
N GLY A 365 -19.42 6.59 2.59
CA GLY A 365 -20.74 6.48 3.21
C GLY A 365 -21.12 7.75 3.98
N LEU A 366 -22.41 7.88 4.27
CA LEU A 366 -22.90 8.92 5.18
C LEU A 366 -22.33 8.70 6.57
N SER A 367 -22.00 9.80 7.24
CA SER A 367 -21.37 9.77 8.55
C SER A 367 -22.42 9.79 9.65
N SER A 368 -23.30 10.80 9.67
CA SER A 368 -24.28 11.03 10.72
C SER A 368 -25.74 10.98 10.23
N PRO A 369 -26.71 10.69 11.11
CA PRO A 369 -28.13 10.82 10.79
C PRO A 369 -28.54 12.24 10.36
N GLN A 370 -27.91 13.26 10.93
CA GLN A 370 -28.14 14.67 10.58
C GLN A 370 -27.72 14.95 9.13
N GLU A 371 -26.58 14.39 8.71
CA GLU A 371 -26.13 14.46 7.32
C GLU A 371 -27.14 13.80 6.36
N PHE A 372 -27.68 12.64 6.75
CA PHE A 372 -28.73 11.98 5.98
C PHE A 372 -29.98 12.86 5.84
N SER A 373 -30.52 13.38 6.95
CA SER A 373 -31.72 14.23 6.93
C SER A 373 -31.54 15.47 6.05
N LYS A 374 -30.36 16.11 6.12
CA LYS A 374 -30.04 17.28 5.28
C LYS A 374 -30.13 16.95 3.78
N TYR A 375 -29.50 15.87 3.34
CA TYR A 375 -29.52 15.51 1.91
C TYR A 375 -30.87 14.93 1.47
N PHE A 376 -31.57 14.24 2.38
CA PHE A 376 -32.92 13.73 2.13
C PHE A 376 -33.93 14.86 1.89
N ASP A 377 -33.87 15.93 2.67
CA ASP A 377 -34.71 17.12 2.47
C ASP A 377 -34.45 17.79 1.12
N ILE A 378 -33.17 17.85 0.71
CA ILE A 378 -32.76 18.42 -0.58
C ILE A 378 -33.30 17.59 -1.75
N VAL A 379 -33.14 16.26 -1.71
CA VAL A 379 -33.72 15.36 -2.72
C VAL A 379 -35.23 15.51 -2.81
N THR A 380 -35.90 15.55 -1.66
CA THR A 380 -37.37 15.57 -1.63
C THR A 380 -37.94 16.86 -2.23
N LYS A 381 -37.26 17.99 -2.03
CA LYS A 381 -37.70 19.30 -2.55
C LYS A 381 -37.24 19.59 -3.98
N GLY A 382 -36.00 19.23 -4.31
CA GLY A 382 -35.33 19.64 -5.56
C GLY A 382 -34.96 18.48 -6.50
N GLY A 383 -35.32 17.25 -6.15
CA GLY A 383 -35.03 16.05 -6.92
C GLY A 383 -33.53 15.75 -7.05
N LEU A 384 -33.19 14.94 -8.04
CA LEU A 384 -31.82 14.49 -8.30
C LEU A 384 -30.85 15.64 -8.59
N SER A 385 -31.25 16.64 -9.37
CA SER A 385 -30.35 17.74 -9.77
C SER A 385 -29.88 18.55 -8.56
N ALA A 386 -30.80 18.88 -7.64
CA ALA A 386 -30.47 19.63 -6.44
C ALA A 386 -29.56 18.84 -5.49
N LEU A 387 -29.74 17.51 -5.41
CA LEU A 387 -28.87 16.65 -4.61
C LEU A 387 -27.44 16.64 -5.16
N VAL A 388 -27.29 16.46 -6.48
CA VAL A 388 -25.97 16.45 -7.13
C VAL A 388 -25.26 17.78 -6.91
N ASP A 389 -25.97 18.90 -7.08
CA ASP A 389 -25.41 20.22 -6.81
C ASP A 389 -24.98 20.37 -5.35
N ALA A 390 -25.82 19.99 -4.40
CA ALA A 390 -25.50 20.09 -2.98
C ALA A 390 -24.26 19.27 -2.57
N MET A 391 -24.04 18.10 -3.17
CA MET A 391 -22.85 17.28 -2.89
C MET A 391 -21.59 17.82 -3.57
N VAL A 392 -21.69 18.21 -4.84
CA VAL A 392 -20.54 18.71 -5.61
C VAL A 392 -20.11 20.11 -5.17
N ASP A 393 -21.04 20.95 -4.73
CA ASP A 393 -20.77 22.30 -4.19
C ASP A 393 -20.39 22.31 -2.71
N SER A 394 -20.32 21.14 -2.07
CA SER A 394 -19.83 21.06 -0.70
C SER A 394 -18.35 21.47 -0.59
N GLN A 395 -18.00 22.06 0.56
CA GLN A 395 -16.60 22.36 0.88
C GLN A 395 -15.76 21.08 0.93
N GLU A 396 -16.33 19.99 1.45
CA GLU A 396 -15.69 18.68 1.48
C GLU A 396 -15.27 18.19 0.09
N TYR A 397 -16.15 18.34 -0.93
CA TYR A 397 -15.81 17.96 -2.29
C TYR A 397 -14.59 18.76 -2.79
N SER A 398 -14.58 20.06 -2.54
CA SER A 398 -13.51 20.96 -2.97
C SER A 398 -12.18 20.67 -2.25
N ASP A 399 -12.23 20.31 -0.96
CA ASP A 399 -11.03 19.97 -0.17
C ASP A 399 -10.38 18.65 -0.61
N TYR A 400 -11.19 17.65 -0.98
CA TYR A 400 -10.69 16.31 -1.35
C TYR A 400 -10.34 16.18 -2.83
N PHE A 401 -11.16 16.77 -3.71
CA PHE A 401 -11.06 16.56 -5.17
C PHE A 401 -10.70 17.85 -5.91
N GLY A 402 -11.02 19.02 -5.35
CA GLY A 402 -10.88 20.30 -6.03
C GLY A 402 -11.73 20.35 -7.30
N GLU A 403 -11.19 20.95 -8.37
CA GLU A 403 -11.88 21.06 -9.66
C GLU A 403 -11.33 20.14 -10.74
N GLU A 404 -10.14 19.56 -10.53
CA GLU A 404 -9.38 18.81 -11.53
C GLU A 404 -9.37 17.29 -11.26
N THR A 405 -9.55 16.85 -10.02
CA THR A 405 -9.41 15.44 -9.64
C THR A 405 -10.73 14.71 -9.77
N VAL A 406 -10.71 13.52 -10.37
CA VAL A 406 -11.85 12.61 -10.39
C VAL A 406 -12.13 12.12 -8.96
N PRO A 407 -13.40 12.10 -8.50
CA PRO A 407 -13.72 11.53 -7.20
C PRO A 407 -13.24 10.07 -7.09
N TYR A 408 -12.84 9.67 -5.89
CA TYR A 408 -12.30 8.33 -5.65
C TYR A 408 -12.84 7.76 -4.33
N LEU A 409 -12.92 6.43 -4.24
CA LEU A 409 -13.37 5.76 -3.02
C LEU A 409 -12.38 5.93 -1.87
N ARG A 410 -12.87 6.50 -0.77
CA ARG A 410 -12.13 6.76 0.48
C ARG A 410 -12.28 5.59 1.44
N GLY A 411 -11.60 4.50 1.10
CA GLY A 411 -11.60 3.25 1.85
C GLY A 411 -10.52 3.16 2.93
N LEU A 412 -10.45 1.99 3.56
CA LEU A 412 -9.42 1.64 4.53
C LEU A 412 -8.02 1.91 3.98
N GLY A 413 -7.16 2.52 4.80
CA GLY A 413 -5.78 2.85 4.44
C GLY A 413 -5.61 4.17 3.71
N GLN A 414 -6.62 4.67 2.98
CA GLN A 414 -6.54 5.97 2.29
C GLN A 414 -6.76 7.16 3.25
N GLU A 415 -7.67 6.98 4.20
CA GLU A 415 -7.97 7.94 5.26
C GLU A 415 -8.38 7.24 6.56
N ALA A 416 -8.39 7.98 7.66
CA ALA A 416 -8.91 7.51 8.93
C ALA A 416 -10.42 7.22 8.83
N GLN A 417 -10.82 6.00 9.21
CA GLN A 417 -12.20 5.53 9.14
C GLN A 417 -12.89 5.69 10.48
N GLU A 418 -14.16 6.11 10.47
CA GLU A 418 -14.97 6.14 11.68
C GLU A 418 -15.56 4.76 11.97
N CYS A 419 -15.54 4.32 13.23
CA CYS A 419 -16.16 3.04 13.60
C CYS A 419 -17.70 3.07 13.48
N ARG A 420 -18.32 4.26 13.44
CA ARG A 420 -19.78 4.46 13.43
C ARG A 420 -20.45 3.85 12.20
N ASN A 421 -19.82 3.98 11.03
CA ASN A 421 -20.36 3.48 9.76
C ASN A 421 -19.49 2.36 9.15
N TRP A 422 -18.66 1.68 9.95
CA TRP A 422 -17.67 0.70 9.51
C TRP A 422 -18.23 -0.37 8.55
N GLY A 423 -19.18 -1.20 9.01
CA GLY A 423 -19.81 -2.24 8.20
C GLY A 423 -20.53 -1.68 6.97
N PRO A 424 -21.47 -0.72 7.15
CA PRO A 424 -22.21 -0.14 6.03
C PRO A 424 -21.32 0.49 4.95
N GLN A 425 -20.22 1.15 5.32
CA GLN A 425 -19.30 1.76 4.37
C GLN A 425 -18.51 0.71 3.56
N ILE A 426 -18.05 -0.37 4.21
CA ILE A 426 -17.37 -1.46 3.51
C ILE A 426 -18.32 -2.12 2.50
N ASP A 427 -19.55 -2.38 2.92
CA ASP A 427 -20.55 -3.01 2.06
C ASP A 427 -20.96 -2.10 0.89
N LEU A 428 -21.00 -0.79 1.12
CA LEU A 428 -21.32 0.22 0.11
C LEU A 428 -20.28 0.28 -1.01
N PHE A 429 -19.02 -0.06 -0.75
CA PHE A 429 -17.96 -0.03 -1.76
C PHE A 429 -17.92 -1.27 -2.65
N ASN A 430 -18.81 -2.24 -2.45
CA ASN A 430 -18.91 -3.42 -3.31
C ASN A 430 -19.81 -3.17 -4.53
N TYR A 431 -19.54 -3.89 -5.62
CA TYR A 431 -20.41 -3.92 -6.81
C TYR A 431 -21.83 -4.41 -6.51
N SER A 432 -22.03 -5.06 -5.36
CA SER A 432 -23.33 -5.55 -4.92
C SER A 432 -24.22 -4.45 -4.33
N ALA A 433 -23.66 -3.27 -4.02
CA ALA A 433 -24.38 -2.20 -3.34
C ALA A 433 -25.64 -1.74 -4.10
N PRO A 434 -25.67 -1.55 -5.43
CA PRO A 434 -26.90 -1.17 -6.14
C PRO A 434 -28.03 -2.21 -6.09
N PHE A 435 -27.73 -3.47 -5.77
CA PHE A 435 -28.78 -4.50 -5.65
C PHE A 435 -29.51 -4.42 -4.31
N ARG A 436 -28.91 -3.79 -3.29
CA ARG A 436 -29.60 -3.49 -2.04
C ARG A 436 -30.60 -2.36 -2.25
N LYS A 437 -31.90 -2.72 -2.23
CA LYS A 437 -33.03 -1.77 -2.41
C LYS A 437 -33.48 -1.12 -1.11
N VAL A 438 -33.19 -1.74 0.02
CA VAL A 438 -33.52 -1.22 1.35
C VAL A 438 -32.36 -0.33 1.82
N PRO A 439 -32.63 0.90 2.29
CA PRO A 439 -31.60 1.75 2.90
C PRO A 439 -30.90 1.03 4.07
#